data_AF-A0A344TN62-F1
#
_entry.id   AF-A0A344TN62-F1
#
_cell.length_a   1.000
_cell.length_b   1.000
_cell.length_c   1.000
_cell.angle_alpha   90.00
_cell.angle_beta   90.00
_cell.angle_gamma   90.00
#
_symmetry.space_group_name_H-M   'P 1'
#
loop_
_entity.id
_entity.type
_entity.pdbx_description
1 polymer ?
#
loop_
_entity_poly.entity_id
_entity_poly.type
_entity_poly.pdbx_seq_one_letter_code
_entity_poly.pdbx_strand_id
1 'polypeptide(L)' 'MATLTLMEVSEMRVKLKALEKQIASGELSLFDRCEVEDEILELKENLGEFERSVRDDSGECINCSG' A
#
# COMPACT_ATOMS: atom_id res chain seq x y z
N MET A 1 -4.41 -13.52 12.41
CA MET A 1 -3.81 -12.56 11.47
C MET A 1 -3.45 -11.33 12.26
N ALA A 2 -2.19 -10.89 12.21
CA ALA A 2 -1.79 -9.66 12.89
C ALA A 2 -2.47 -8.49 12.19
N THR A 3 -3.32 -7.77 12.92
CA THR A 3 -4.03 -6.61 12.38
C THR A 3 -3.03 -5.48 12.19
N LEU A 4 -2.85 -5.02 10.94
CA LEU A 4 -2.03 -3.85 10.64
C LEU A 4 -2.58 -2.63 11.40
N THR A 5 -1.68 -1.90 12.05
CA THR A 5 -2.01 -0.67 12.76
C THR A 5 -2.14 0.50 11.80
N LEU A 6 -2.87 1.55 12.19
CA LEU A 6 -2.98 2.78 11.41
C LEU A 6 -1.62 3.42 11.11
N MET A 7 -0.66 3.27 12.04
CA MET A 7 0.69 3.80 11.87
C MET A 7 1.45 3.05 10.77
N GLU A 8 1.43 1.72 10.81
CA GLU A 8 2.06 0.87 9.78
C GLU A 8 1.44 1.11 8.39
N VAL A 9 0.11 1.28 8.31
CA VAL A 9 -0.59 1.62 7.07
C VAL A 9 -0.14 2.99 6.54
N SER A 10 0.03 3.98 7.43
CA SER A 10 0.52 5.31 7.04
C SER A 10 1.94 5.24 6.52
N GLU A 11 2.83 4.50 7.19
CA GLU A 11 4.21 4.29 6.74
C GLU A 11 4.26 3.59 5.38
N MET A 12 3.47 2.53 5.19
CA MET A 12 3.34 1.85 3.90
C MET A 12 2.87 2.76 2.78
N ARG A 13 1.92 3.67 3.03
CA ARG A 13 1.46 4.67 2.05
C ARG A 13 2.56 5.67 1.67
N VAL A 14 3.36 6.12 2.64
CA VAL A 14 4.51 7.00 2.38
C VAL A 14 5.55 6.27 1.53
N LYS A 15 5.88 5.02 1.91
CA LYS A 15 6.82 4.17 1.16
C LYS A 15 6.35 3.92 -0.27
N LEU A 16 5.08 3.57 -0.45
CA LEU A 16 4.47 3.37 -1.76
C LEU A 16 4.64 4.61 -2.65
N LYS A 17 4.38 5.81 -2.11
CA LYS A 17 4.54 7.06 -2.88
C LYS A 17 6.00 7.35 -3.24
N ALA A 18 6.95 7.00 -2.39
CA ALA A 18 8.36 7.14 -2.69
C ALA A 18 8.79 6.22 -3.85
N LEU A 19 8.36 4.96 -3.84
CA LEU A 19 8.65 3.98 -4.90
C LEU A 19 7.99 4.37 -6.23
N GLU A 20 6.73 4.82 -6.21
CA GLU A 20 6.04 5.33 -7.41
C GLU A 20 6.79 6.51 -8.03
N LYS A 21 7.35 7.40 -7.19
CA LYS A 21 8.18 8.51 -7.65
C LYS A 21 9.51 8.02 -8.24
N GLN A 22 10.09 6.97 -7.67
CA GLN A 22 11.33 6.37 -8.16
C GLN A 22 11.12 5.76 -9.56
N ILE A 23 10.02 5.04 -9.80
CA ILE A 23 9.67 4.57 -11.14
C ILE A 23 9.46 5.75 -12.10
N ALA A 24 8.72 6.77 -11.67
CA ALA A 24 8.41 7.93 -12.50
C ALA A 24 9.65 8.77 -12.88
N SER A 25 10.76 8.63 -12.15
CA SER A 25 12.03 9.30 -12.47
C SER A 25 12.63 8.83 -13.80
N GLY A 26 12.36 7.58 -14.20
CA GLY A 26 12.95 6.96 -15.39
C GLY A 26 14.45 6.66 -15.26
N GLU A 27 15.04 6.81 -14.07
CA GLU A 27 16.48 6.61 -13.84
C GLU A 27 16.85 5.13 -13.54
N LEU A 28 15.85 4.28 -13.29
CA LEU A 28 16.05 2.87 -12.97
C LEU A 28 16.40 2.04 -14.22
N SER A 29 17.27 1.04 -14.04
CA SER A 29 17.44 0.01 -15.06
C SER A 29 16.16 -0.84 -15.18
N LEU A 30 16.03 -1.63 -16.25
CA LEU A 30 14.87 -2.52 -16.42
C LEU A 30 14.71 -3.48 -15.23
N PHE A 31 15.83 -4.04 -14.74
CA PHE A 31 15.82 -5.01 -13.66
C PHE A 31 15.42 -4.36 -12.33
N ASP A 32 16.06 -3.24 -11.97
CA ASP A 32 15.73 -2.50 -10.74
C ASP A 32 14.28 -2.00 -10.77
N ARG A 33 13.78 -1.61 -11.95
CA ARG A 33 12.39 -1.23 -12.12
C ARG A 33 11.44 -2.38 -11.83
N CYS A 34 11.72 -3.59 -12.31
CA CYS A 34 10.90 -4.76 -12.01
C CYS A 34 10.87 -5.05 -10.50
N GLU A 35 12.02 -5.00 -9.82
CA GLU A 35 12.07 -5.20 -8.36
C GLU A 35 11.23 -4.16 -7.60
N VAL A 36 11.31 -2.89 -7.99
CA VAL A 36 10.51 -1.82 -7.40
C VAL A 36 9.01 -1.99 -7.71
N GLU A 37 8.67 -2.45 -8.92
CA GLU A 37 7.27 -2.74 -9.31
C GLU A 37 6.69 -3.90 -8.48
N ASP A 38 7.48 -4.94 -8.21
CA ASP A 38 7.08 -6.07 -7.35
C ASP A 38 6.84 -5.62 -5.90
N GLU A 39 7.73 -4.78 -5.35
CA GLU A 39 7.56 -4.22 -4.00
C GLU A 39 6.31 -3.32 -3.91
N ILE A 40 6.02 -2.54 -4.95
CA ILE A 40 4.79 -1.75 -5.04
C ILE A 40 3.55 -2.64 -5.03
N LEU A 41 3.58 -3.77 -5.73
CA LEU A 41 2.47 -4.72 -5.76
C LEU A 41 2.21 -5.30 -4.37
N GLU A 42 3.25 -5.73 -3.66
CA GLU A 42 3.14 -6.26 -2.30
C GLU A 42 2.57 -5.21 -1.33
N LEU A 43 3.05 -3.95 -1.40
CA LEU A 43 2.52 -2.87 -0.59
C LEU A 43 1.04 -2.58 -0.88
N LYS A 44 0.62 -2.64 -2.16
CA LYS A 44 -0.78 -2.44 -2.55
C LYS A 44 -1.68 -3.58 -2.06
N GLU A 45 -1.19 -4.81 -2.07
CA GLU A 45 -1.91 -5.97 -1.55
C GLU A 45 -2.16 -5.83 -0.04
N ASN A 46 -1.10 -5.53 0.73
CA ASN A 46 -1.17 -5.33 2.18
C ASN A 46 -2.10 -4.16 2.55
N LEU A 47 -2.04 -3.05 1.82
CA LEU A 47 -2.97 -1.92 2.01
C LEU A 47 -4.41 -2.29 1.67
N GLY A 48 -4.62 -3.08 0.62
CA GLY A 48 -5.94 -3.59 0.24
C GLY A 48 -6.52 -4.57 1.26
N GLU A 49 -5.69 -5.41 1.88
CA GLU A 49 -6.10 -6.28 2.98
C GLU A 49 -6.55 -5.47 4.19
N PHE A 50 -5.80 -4.44 4.57
CA PHE A 50 -6.21 -3.53 5.62
C PHE A 50 -7.55 -2.88 5.29
N GLU A 51 -7.73 -2.33 4.09
CA GLU A 51 -9.00 -1.70 3.67
C GLU A 51 -10.18 -2.67 3.74
N ARG A 52 -10.00 -3.93 3.33
CA ARG A 52 -11.03 -4.97 3.45
C ARG A 52 -11.32 -5.33 4.91
N SER A 53 -10.30 -5.30 5.77
CA SER A 53 -10.47 -5.63 7.20
C SER A 53 -11.21 -4.56 8.00
N VAL A 54 -11.17 -3.30 7.55
CA VAL A 54 -11.80 -2.17 8.24
C VAL A 54 -13.13 -1.74 7.61
N ARG A 55 -13.54 -2.33 6.49
CA ARG A 55 -14.81 -2.06 5.80
C ARG A 55 -15.81 -3.18 6.01
N ASP A 56 -17.09 -2.84 6.05
CA ASP A 56 -18.19 -3.79 6.09
C ASP A 56 -18.64 -4.22 4.68
N ASP A 57 -19.65 -5.11 4.60
CA ASP A 57 -20.22 -5.61 3.34
C ASP A 57 -20.89 -4.52 2.48
N SER A 58 -21.14 -3.33 3.06
CA SER A 58 -21.66 -2.15 2.36
C SER A 58 -20.55 -1.22 1.85
N GLY A 59 -19.29 -1.50 2.22
CA GLY A 59 -18.12 -0.71 1.87
C GLY A 59 -17.87 0.46 2.80
N GLU A 60 -18.64 0.61 3.88
CA GLU A 60 -18.43 1.63 4.91
C GLU A 60 -17.38 1.17 5.92
N CYS A 61 -16.59 2.12 6.40
CA CYS A 61 -15.53 1.84 7.36
C CYS A 61 -16.13 1.59 8.75
N ILE A 62 -16.00 0.37 9.27
CA ILE A 62 -16.55 -0.13 10.54
C ILE A 62 -16.15 0.75 11.74
N ASN A 63 -14.94 1.31 11.70
CA ASN A 63 -14.38 2.13 12.77
C ASN A 63 -14.42 3.64 12.49
N CYS A 64 -14.87 4.05 11.31
CA CYS A 64 -15.01 5.46 10.99
C CYS A 64 -16.41 5.85 11.45
N SER A 65 -16.52 6.64 12.52
CA SER A 65 -17.79 7.27 12.88
C SER A 65 -18.27 8.05 11.66
N GLY A 66 -19.42 7.66 11.10
CA GLY A 66 -20.01 8.29 9.91
C GLY A 66 -20.11 9.80 10.01
#